data_AF-A0A378AJF4-F1
#
_entry.id   AF-A0A378AJF4-F1
#
_cell.length_a   1.000
_cell.length_b   1.000
_cell.length_c   1.000
_cell.angle_alpha   90.00
_cell.angle_beta   90.00
_cell.angle_gamma   90.00
#
_symmetry.space_group_name_H-M   'P 1'
#
loop_
_entity.id
_entity.type
_entity.pdbx_description
1 polymer ?
#
loop_
_entity_poly.entity_id
_entity_poly.type
_entity_poly.pdbx_seq_one_letter_code
_entity_poly.pdbx_strand_id
1 'polypeptide(L)'
;MKSTAKGAEKKCSSILARAHIMMVLTVMFFVFSCVLSLSPADLAAAKEQNISILSYLANHFNAPIIAWMAPIIAMIAITKSFLGHYLGAREGFNGMVIKSLRSKGKSIEINKLNKLTALFMLITTWIVATLNPSILGMIETLGGPIIAMILFLMPMYAIQKVPAMRKYSGHISNVFVVIMGLIAISAIFYSLFS
;
A
#
# COMPACT_ATOMS: atom_id res chain seq x y z
N MET A 1 18.00 27.15 17.24
CA MET A 1 16.84 26.31 16.86
C MET A 1 16.73 26.03 15.34
N LYS A 2 16.92 27.03 14.44
CA LYS A 2 16.88 26.80 12.96
C LYS A 2 18.04 25.98 12.37
N SER A 3 19.23 25.98 13.00
CA SER A 3 20.40 25.22 12.51
C SER A 3 20.23 23.70 12.70
N THR A 4 19.72 23.28 13.85
CA THR A 4 19.50 21.86 14.20
C THR A 4 18.46 21.18 13.29
N ALA A 5 17.42 21.91 12.86
CA ALA A 5 16.39 21.41 11.96
C ALA A 5 16.90 21.13 10.53
N LYS A 6 17.83 21.95 10.01
CA LYS A 6 18.41 21.74 8.67
C LYS A 6 19.29 20.48 8.60
N GLY A 7 20.05 20.20 9.65
CA GLY A 7 20.84 18.96 9.75
C GLY A 7 19.96 17.71 9.80
N ALA A 8 18.85 17.78 10.53
CA ALA A 8 17.88 16.69 10.62
C ALA A 8 17.20 16.41 9.27
N GLU A 9 16.73 17.43 8.54
CA GLU A 9 16.09 17.26 7.23
C GLU A 9 17.03 16.58 6.22
N LYS A 10 18.29 17.03 6.13
CA LYS A 10 19.29 16.44 5.23
C LYS A 10 19.61 14.99 5.59
N LYS A 11 19.74 14.68 6.89
CA LYS A 11 20.02 13.32 7.35
C LYS A 11 18.82 12.39 7.12
N CYS A 12 17.61 12.83 7.43
CA CYS A 12 16.37 12.10 7.15
C CYS A 12 16.22 11.82 5.65
N SER A 13 16.42 12.83 4.80
CA SER A 13 16.38 12.68 3.34
C SER A 13 17.39 11.64 2.86
N SER A 14 18.63 11.66 3.38
CA SER A 14 19.65 10.67 3.03
C SER A 14 19.29 9.24 3.49
N ILE A 15 18.74 9.08 4.69
CA ILE A 15 18.29 7.78 5.20
C ILE A 15 17.14 7.27 4.33
N LEU A 16 16.16 8.12 4.03
CA LEU A 16 15.00 7.76 3.22
C LEU A 16 15.41 7.35 1.80
N ALA A 17 16.32 8.11 1.17
CA ALA A 17 16.85 7.77 -0.14
C ALA A 17 17.55 6.41 -0.14
N ARG A 18 18.42 6.14 0.86
CA ARG A 18 19.10 4.85 0.99
C ARG A 18 18.12 3.70 1.24
N ALA A 19 17.13 3.91 2.10
CA ALA A 19 16.10 2.93 2.39
C ALA A 19 15.27 2.60 1.14
N HIS A 20 14.90 3.60 0.34
CA HIS A 20 14.18 3.38 -0.92
C HIS A 20 15.04 2.67 -1.96
N ILE A 21 16.32 3.04 -2.10
CA ILE A 21 17.25 2.34 -3.01
C ILE A 21 17.35 0.85 -2.61
N MET A 22 17.56 0.56 -1.33
CA MET A 22 17.61 -0.82 -0.84
C MET A 22 16.30 -1.56 -1.11
N MET A 23 15.16 -0.94 -0.81
CA MET A 23 13.84 -1.53 -1.06
C MET A 23 13.64 -1.87 -2.54
N VAL A 24 13.90 -0.91 -3.45
CA VAL A 24 13.72 -1.11 -4.89
C VAL A 24 14.67 -2.20 -5.39
N LEU A 25 15.95 -2.17 -5.02
CA LEU A 25 16.91 -3.17 -5.46
C LEU A 25 16.52 -4.57 -4.99
N THR A 26 16.15 -4.74 -3.72
CA THR A 26 15.75 -6.05 -3.19
C THR A 26 14.48 -6.57 -3.85
N VAL A 27 13.46 -5.72 -4.03
CA VAL A 27 12.19 -6.14 -4.66
C VAL A 27 12.41 -6.46 -6.14
N MET A 28 13.12 -5.61 -6.88
CA MET A 28 13.39 -5.86 -8.31
C MET A 28 14.26 -7.10 -8.53
N PHE A 29 15.28 -7.31 -7.69
CA PHE A 29 16.08 -8.54 -7.73
C PHE A 29 15.22 -9.78 -7.55
N PHE A 30 14.31 -9.76 -6.57
CA PHE A 30 13.38 -10.87 -6.35
C PHE A 30 12.42 -11.09 -7.53
N VAL A 31 11.86 -10.01 -8.10
CA VAL A 31 10.98 -10.08 -9.27
C VAL A 31 11.70 -10.68 -10.47
N PHE A 32 12.90 -10.19 -10.80
CA PHE A 32 13.68 -10.74 -11.91
C PHE A 32 14.08 -12.20 -11.67
N SER A 33 14.45 -12.57 -10.44
CA SER A 33 14.74 -13.96 -10.09
C SER A 33 13.54 -14.86 -10.37
N CYS A 34 12.32 -14.43 -10.02
CA CYS A 34 11.10 -15.20 -10.29
C CYS A 34 10.80 -15.30 -11.78
N VAL A 35 10.89 -14.20 -12.53
CA VAL A 35 10.62 -14.17 -13.98
C VAL A 35 11.63 -15.01 -14.77
N LEU A 36 12.88 -15.09 -14.33
CA LEU A 36 13.90 -15.94 -14.95
C LEU A 36 13.75 -17.42 -14.58
N SER A 37 13.06 -17.73 -13.48
CA SER A 37 12.90 -19.11 -12.97
C SER A 37 11.55 -19.75 -13.33
N LEU A 38 10.55 -18.95 -13.69
CA LEU A 38 9.18 -19.40 -13.95
C LEU A 38 8.75 -19.02 -15.35
N SER A 39 8.00 -19.91 -16.01
CA SER A 39 7.41 -19.61 -17.31
C SER A 39 6.21 -18.64 -17.17
N PRO A 40 5.78 -17.97 -18.26
CA PRO A 40 4.54 -17.20 -18.25
C PRO A 40 3.31 -18.03 -17.84
N ALA A 41 3.30 -19.33 -18.17
CA ALA A 41 2.22 -20.24 -17.80
C ALA A 41 2.20 -20.49 -16.29
N ASP A 42 3.37 -20.60 -15.65
CA ASP A 42 3.49 -20.75 -14.20
C ASP A 42 3.00 -19.52 -13.45
N LEU A 43 3.33 -18.31 -13.93
CA LEU A 43 2.85 -17.07 -13.33
C LEU A 43 1.33 -16.94 -13.46
N ALA A 44 0.76 -17.38 -14.58
CA ALA A 44 -0.69 -17.42 -14.78
C ALA A 44 -1.37 -18.42 -13.82
N ALA A 45 -0.79 -19.62 -13.65
CA ALA A 45 -1.28 -20.62 -12.71
C ALA A 45 -1.21 -20.13 -11.26
N ALA A 46 -0.12 -19.46 -10.87
CA ALA A 46 0.00 -18.85 -9.54
C ALA A 46 -1.07 -17.78 -9.28
N LYS A 47 -1.36 -16.95 -10.30
CA LYS A 47 -2.43 -15.94 -10.26
C LYS A 47 -3.81 -16.58 -10.10
N GLU A 48 -4.09 -17.64 -10.86
CA GLU A 48 -5.36 -18.38 -10.81
C GLU A 48 -5.59 -19.05 -9.45
N GLN A 49 -4.54 -19.67 -8.89
CA GLN A 49 -4.57 -20.30 -7.56
C GLN A 49 -4.67 -19.30 -6.41
N ASN A 50 -4.46 -18.00 -6.67
CA ASN A 50 -4.44 -16.94 -5.67
C ASN A 50 -3.45 -17.16 -4.51
N ILE A 51 -2.31 -17.78 -4.80
CA ILE A 51 -1.26 -18.03 -3.82
C ILE A 51 -0.07 -17.10 -4.03
N SER A 52 0.76 -16.94 -2.98
CA SER A 52 2.00 -16.19 -3.11
C SER A 52 2.97 -16.90 -4.06
N ILE A 53 3.83 -16.13 -4.74
CA ILE A 53 4.86 -16.70 -5.63
C ILE A 53 5.81 -17.65 -4.89
N LEU A 54 6.08 -17.37 -3.61
CA LEU A 54 6.92 -18.23 -2.77
C LEU A 54 6.25 -19.57 -2.48
N SER A 55 4.94 -19.56 -2.23
CA SER A 55 4.13 -20.78 -2.08
C SER A 55 4.07 -21.55 -3.40
N TYR A 56 3.91 -20.86 -4.54
CA TYR A 56 3.91 -21.50 -5.85
C TYR A 56 5.26 -22.18 -6.15
N LEU A 57 6.38 -21.49 -5.93
CA LEU A 57 7.74 -22.04 -6.11
C LEU A 57 7.98 -23.28 -5.24
N ALA A 58 7.51 -23.25 -3.99
CA ALA A 58 7.64 -24.39 -3.08
C ALA A 58 6.93 -25.64 -3.63
N ASN A 59 5.72 -25.47 -4.16
CA ASN A 59 4.91 -26.55 -4.71
C ASN A 59 5.45 -27.04 -6.06
N HIS A 60 5.84 -26.11 -6.94
CA HIS A 60 6.28 -26.43 -8.30
C HIS A 60 7.61 -27.18 -8.33
N PHE A 61 8.59 -26.75 -7.52
CA PHE A 61 9.92 -27.38 -7.48
C PHE A 61 10.04 -28.51 -6.46
N ASN A 62 8.94 -28.87 -5.76
CA ASN A 62 8.93 -29.83 -4.65
C ASN A 62 10.08 -29.60 -3.66
N ALA A 63 10.41 -28.33 -3.37
CA ALA A 63 11.57 -27.97 -2.56
C ALA A 63 11.18 -28.02 -1.06
N PRO A 64 11.52 -29.10 -0.33
CA PRO A 64 10.92 -29.36 0.98
C PRO A 64 11.29 -28.30 2.02
N ILE A 65 12.51 -27.74 1.94
CA ILE A 65 12.94 -26.64 2.82
C ILE A 65 12.08 -25.39 2.60
N ILE A 66 11.80 -25.06 1.34
CA ILE A 66 11.02 -23.86 0.97
C ILE A 66 9.55 -24.07 1.37
N ALA A 67 9.00 -25.28 1.21
CA ALA A 67 7.63 -25.61 1.60
C ALA A 67 7.37 -25.38 3.10
N TRP A 68 8.34 -25.70 3.97
CA TRP A 68 8.23 -25.43 5.40
C TRP A 68 8.50 -23.98 5.78
N MET A 69 9.45 -23.32 5.10
CA MET A 69 9.82 -21.94 5.42
C MET A 69 8.83 -20.91 4.88
N ALA A 70 8.21 -21.16 3.72
CA ALA A 70 7.36 -20.18 3.05
C ALA A 70 6.17 -19.70 3.91
N PRO A 71 5.41 -20.59 4.59
CA PRO A 71 4.34 -20.16 5.50
C PRO A 71 4.84 -19.34 6.68
N ILE A 72 6.01 -19.71 7.24
CA ILE A 72 6.61 -19.00 8.38
C ILE A 72 7.01 -17.57 7.97
N ILE A 73 7.67 -17.44 6.82
CA ILE A 73 8.06 -16.14 6.26
C ILE A 73 6.82 -15.30 5.99
N ALA A 74 5.78 -15.88 5.38
CA ALA A 74 4.52 -15.19 5.13
C ALA A 74 3.86 -14.70 6.42
N MET A 75 3.81 -15.53 7.46
CA MET A 75 3.21 -15.18 8.75
C MET A 75 3.94 -14.00 9.42
N ILE A 76 5.29 -14.03 9.43
CA ILE A 76 6.10 -12.93 9.99
C ILE A 76 5.89 -11.64 9.18
N ALA A 77 5.89 -11.73 7.85
CA ALA A 77 5.69 -10.60 6.96
C ALA A 77 4.31 -9.95 7.15
N ILE A 78 3.24 -10.77 7.20
CA ILE A 78 1.87 -10.31 7.43
C ILE A 78 1.76 -9.64 8.80
N THR A 79 2.27 -10.27 9.85
CA THR A 79 2.19 -9.74 11.22
C THR A 79 2.89 -8.38 11.34
N LYS A 80 4.09 -8.25 10.76
CA LYS A 80 4.83 -6.99 10.73
C LYS A 80 4.07 -5.89 9.97
N SER A 81 3.53 -6.23 8.79
CA SER A 81 2.79 -5.29 7.95
C SER A 81 1.47 -4.86 8.58
N PHE A 82 0.80 -5.78 9.29
CA PHE A 82 -0.54 -5.60 9.83
C PHE A 82 -0.64 -4.40 10.77
N LEU A 83 0.32 -4.20 11.68
CA LEU A 83 0.24 -3.13 12.68
C LEU A 83 0.16 -1.74 12.05
N GLY A 84 1.00 -1.45 11.05
CA GLY A 84 0.99 -0.16 10.35
C GLY A 84 -0.33 0.09 9.61
N HIS A 85 -0.81 -0.91 8.88
CA HIS A 85 -2.06 -0.81 8.12
C HIS A 85 -3.29 -0.72 9.03
N TYR A 86 -3.36 -1.53 10.09
CA TYR A 86 -4.45 -1.53 11.05
C TYR A 86 -4.55 -0.19 11.77
N LEU A 87 -3.43 0.36 12.23
CA LEU A 87 -3.42 1.66 12.91
C LEU A 87 -3.89 2.78 11.98
N GLY A 88 -3.36 2.84 10.76
CA GLY A 88 -3.76 3.84 9.76
C GLY A 88 -5.24 3.73 9.37
N ALA A 89 -5.72 2.51 9.11
CA ALA A 89 -7.11 2.26 8.75
C ALA A 89 -8.06 2.59 9.91
N ARG A 90 -7.69 2.22 11.15
CA ARG A 90 -8.46 2.56 12.36
C ARG A 90 -8.55 4.06 12.56
N GLU A 91 -7.44 4.78 12.42
CA GLU A 91 -7.42 6.23 12.57
C GLU A 91 -8.27 6.92 11.50
N GLY A 92 -8.12 6.52 10.24
CA GLY A 92 -8.93 7.02 9.13
C GLY A 92 -10.42 6.77 9.34
N PHE A 93 -10.81 5.54 9.70
CA PHE A 93 -12.20 5.18 9.95
C PHE A 93 -12.79 5.93 11.15
N ASN A 94 -12.10 5.95 12.29
CA ASN A 94 -12.53 6.69 13.47
C ASN A 94 -12.70 8.18 13.17
N GLY A 95 -11.75 8.78 12.43
CA GLY A 95 -11.81 10.18 12.00
C GLY A 95 -13.05 10.47 11.14
N MET A 96 -13.37 9.59 10.20
CA MET A 96 -14.58 9.70 9.37
C MET A 96 -15.85 9.61 10.21
N VAL A 97 -15.94 8.64 11.13
CA VAL A 97 -17.11 8.46 12.01
C VAL A 97 -17.29 9.67 12.93
N ILE A 98 -16.23 10.14 13.59
CA ILE A 98 -16.28 11.32 14.47
C ILE A 98 -16.74 12.55 13.70
N LYS A 99 -16.20 12.78 12.50
CA LYS A 99 -16.60 13.92 11.64
C LYS A 99 -18.07 13.84 11.25
N SER A 100 -18.55 12.65 10.90
CA SER A 100 -19.96 12.39 10.53
C SER A 100 -20.93 12.52 11.71
N LEU A 101 -20.52 12.12 12.92
CA LEU A 101 -21.35 12.28 14.12
C LEU A 101 -21.40 13.75 14.56
N ARG A 102 -20.27 14.46 14.51
CA ARG A 102 -20.19 15.88 14.86
C ARG A 102 -21.08 16.73 13.96
N SER A 103 -21.15 16.45 12.66
CA SER A 103 -22.06 17.17 11.75
C SER A 103 -23.54 16.95 12.06
N LYS A 104 -23.86 15.89 12.82
CA LYS A 104 -25.21 15.58 13.33
C LYS A 104 -25.42 15.99 14.79
N GLY A 105 -24.49 16.74 15.38
CA GLY A 105 -24.54 17.16 16.79
C GLY A 105 -24.37 16.02 17.81
N LYS A 106 -23.90 14.85 17.37
CA LYS A 106 -23.70 13.67 18.23
C LYS A 106 -22.21 13.46 18.51
N SER A 107 -21.91 12.89 19.67
CA SER A 107 -20.57 12.44 20.03
C SER A 107 -20.60 10.95 20.36
N ILE A 108 -19.45 10.30 20.27
CA ILE A 108 -19.25 8.90 20.65
C ILE A 108 -18.03 8.81 21.55
N GLU A 109 -18.13 7.95 22.56
CA GLU A 109 -17.01 7.65 23.45
C GLU A 109 -15.92 6.87 22.70
N ILE A 110 -14.66 7.24 22.92
CA ILE A 110 -13.52 6.76 22.12
C ILE A 110 -13.29 5.25 22.29
N ASN A 111 -13.46 4.70 23.48
CA ASN A 111 -13.28 3.25 23.69
C ASN A 111 -14.39 2.46 22.99
N LYS A 112 -15.63 2.95 23.02
CA LYS A 112 -16.75 2.36 22.28
C LYS A 112 -16.50 2.41 20.77
N LEU A 113 -16.02 3.53 20.24
CA LEU A 113 -15.65 3.66 18.84
C LEU A 113 -14.50 2.69 18.46
N ASN A 114 -13.45 2.62 19.28
CA ASN A 114 -12.34 1.71 19.06
C ASN A 114 -12.77 0.24 19.04
N LYS A 115 -13.65 -0.18 19.96
CA LYS A 115 -14.20 -1.55 19.98
C LYS A 115 -15.04 -1.83 18.73
N LEU A 116 -15.90 -0.89 18.33
CA LEU A 116 -16.70 -1.01 17.11
C LEU A 116 -15.81 -1.14 15.88
N THR A 117 -14.79 -0.29 15.76
CA THR A 117 -13.84 -0.33 14.64
C THR A 117 -13.05 -1.62 14.62
N ALA A 118 -12.56 -2.11 15.77
CA ALA A 118 -11.87 -3.38 15.85
C ALA A 118 -12.77 -4.56 15.41
N LEU A 119 -14.02 -4.59 15.88
CA LEU A 119 -15.00 -5.61 15.50
C LEU A 119 -15.32 -5.55 14.01
N PHE A 120 -15.54 -4.35 13.48
CA PHE A 120 -15.78 -4.14 12.06
C PHE A 120 -14.60 -4.62 11.20
N MET A 121 -13.37 -4.24 11.55
CA MET A 121 -12.16 -4.67 10.85
C MET A 121 -12.00 -6.20 10.90
N LEU A 122 -12.26 -6.83 12.05
CA LEU A 122 -12.17 -8.28 12.19
C LEU A 122 -13.20 -8.99 11.32
N ILE A 123 -14.47 -8.60 11.38
CA ILE A 123 -15.56 -9.22 10.61
C ILE A 123 -15.32 -9.04 9.11
N THR A 124 -15.00 -7.82 8.66
CA THR A 124 -14.72 -7.55 7.24
C THR A 124 -13.50 -8.31 6.73
N THR A 125 -12.41 -8.33 7.49
CA THR A 125 -11.21 -9.10 7.11
C THR A 125 -11.50 -10.60 7.07
N TRP A 126 -12.28 -11.12 8.02
CA TRP A 126 -12.69 -12.53 8.02
C TRP A 126 -13.52 -12.84 6.76
N ILE A 127 -14.55 -12.04 6.47
CA ILE A 127 -15.38 -12.22 5.27
C ILE A 127 -14.49 -12.25 4.02
N VAL A 128 -13.59 -11.28 3.85
CA VAL A 128 -12.67 -11.24 2.71
C VAL A 128 -11.77 -12.48 2.67
N ALA A 129 -11.22 -12.92 3.81
CA ALA A 129 -10.40 -14.13 3.87
C ALA A 129 -11.18 -15.40 3.51
N THR A 130 -12.46 -15.50 3.87
CA THR A 130 -13.32 -16.64 3.52
C THR A 130 -13.77 -16.63 2.07
N LEU A 131 -14.06 -15.46 1.51
CA LEU A 131 -14.46 -15.33 0.10
C LEU A 131 -13.27 -15.53 -0.86
N ASN A 132 -12.03 -15.39 -0.38
CA ASN A 132 -10.80 -15.52 -1.14
C ASN A 132 -10.83 -14.76 -2.49
N PRO A 133 -11.19 -13.46 -2.50
CA PRO A 133 -11.20 -12.68 -3.73
C PRO A 133 -9.77 -12.50 -4.25
N SER A 134 -9.64 -12.26 -5.56
CA SER A 134 -8.31 -12.14 -6.16
C SER A 134 -7.49 -11.01 -5.53
N ILE A 135 -6.38 -11.36 -4.89
CA ILE A 135 -5.48 -10.38 -4.26
C ILE A 135 -4.94 -9.38 -5.30
N LEU A 136 -4.51 -9.87 -6.48
CA LEU A 136 -4.06 -9.00 -7.58
C LEU A 136 -5.20 -8.09 -8.03
N GLY A 137 -6.40 -8.64 -8.19
CA GLY A 137 -7.59 -7.86 -8.53
C GLY A 137 -7.86 -6.75 -7.51
N MET A 138 -7.80 -7.03 -6.21
CA MET A 138 -7.99 -6.00 -5.17
C MET A 138 -6.92 -4.89 -5.24
N ILE A 139 -5.66 -5.25 -5.47
CA ILE A 139 -4.55 -4.29 -5.59
C ILE A 139 -4.74 -3.42 -6.83
N GLU A 140 -5.11 -4.00 -7.97
CA GLU A 140 -5.28 -3.28 -9.23
C GLU A 140 -6.54 -2.40 -9.22
N THR A 141 -7.66 -2.93 -8.76
CA THR A 141 -8.99 -2.29 -8.90
C THR A 141 -9.31 -1.28 -7.81
N LEU A 142 -9.09 -1.65 -6.53
CA LEU A 142 -9.37 -0.79 -5.39
C LEU A 142 -8.13 -0.01 -4.96
N GLY A 143 -6.99 -0.70 -4.86
CA GLY A 143 -5.72 -0.09 -4.46
C GLY A 143 -5.18 0.88 -5.49
N GLY A 144 -5.16 0.50 -6.76
CA GLY A 144 -4.51 1.21 -7.86
C GLY A 144 -4.94 2.68 -7.97
N PRO A 145 -6.25 2.98 -8.17
CA PRO A 145 -6.70 4.36 -8.34
C PRO A 145 -6.46 5.20 -7.09
N ILE A 146 -6.73 4.64 -5.91
CA ILE A 146 -6.58 5.35 -4.63
C ILE A 146 -5.11 5.69 -4.38
N ILE A 147 -4.21 4.71 -4.55
CA ILE A 147 -2.77 4.90 -4.38
C ILE A 147 -2.26 5.90 -5.42
N ALA A 148 -2.67 5.80 -6.68
CA ALA A 148 -2.25 6.75 -7.71
C ALA A 148 -2.67 8.19 -7.37
N MET A 149 -3.92 8.39 -6.92
CA MET A 149 -4.38 9.71 -6.48
C MET A 149 -3.58 10.23 -5.28
N ILE A 150 -3.30 9.39 -4.27
CA ILE A 150 -2.56 9.79 -3.08
C ILE A 150 -1.09 10.06 -3.38
N LEU A 151 -0.45 9.28 -4.25
CA LEU A 151 0.99 9.42 -4.53
C LEU A 151 1.28 10.51 -5.57
N PHE A 152 0.44 10.67 -6.60
CA PHE A 152 0.70 11.62 -7.68
C PHE A 152 -0.08 12.94 -7.53
N LEU A 153 -1.38 12.89 -7.25
CA LEU A 153 -2.22 14.09 -7.28
C LEU A 153 -2.29 14.83 -5.94
N MET A 154 -2.40 14.10 -4.83
CA MET A 154 -2.52 14.71 -3.49
C MET A 154 -1.33 15.63 -3.15
N PRO A 155 -0.05 15.29 -3.41
CA PRO A 155 1.06 16.19 -3.11
C PRO A 155 1.00 17.46 -3.96
N MET A 156 0.61 17.33 -5.23
CA MET A 156 0.50 18.44 -6.17
C MET A 156 -0.63 19.40 -5.77
N TYR A 157 -1.77 18.86 -5.36
CA TYR A 157 -2.86 19.64 -4.76
C TYR A 157 -2.40 20.35 -3.48
N ALA A 158 -1.66 19.65 -2.62
CA ALA A 158 -1.23 20.18 -1.34
C ALA A 158 -0.21 21.33 -1.49
N ILE A 159 0.69 21.28 -2.47
CA ILE A 159 1.62 22.39 -2.81
C ILE A 159 0.86 23.68 -3.15
N GLN A 160 -0.27 23.57 -3.85
CA GLN A 160 -1.08 24.73 -4.22
C GLN A 160 -1.90 25.27 -3.05
N LYS A 161 -2.46 24.38 -2.21
CA LYS A 161 -3.37 24.76 -1.13
C LYS A 161 -2.71 25.13 0.19
N VAL A 162 -1.58 24.52 0.54
CA VAL A 162 -0.93 24.73 1.83
C VAL A 162 0.21 25.74 1.68
N PRO A 163 0.13 26.93 2.32
CA PRO A 163 1.14 27.99 2.16
C PRO A 163 2.56 27.53 2.46
N ALA A 164 2.75 26.67 3.46
CA ALA A 164 4.06 26.14 3.85
C ALA A 164 4.72 25.24 2.78
N MET A 165 3.94 24.67 1.86
CA MET A 165 4.43 23.81 0.78
C MET A 165 4.67 24.54 -0.54
N ARG A 166 4.29 25.83 -0.64
CA ARG A 166 4.53 26.64 -1.84
C ARG A 166 6.01 26.80 -2.19
N LYS A 167 6.92 26.57 -1.24
CA LYS A 167 8.37 26.52 -1.51
C LYS A 167 8.78 25.42 -2.51
N TYR A 168 7.91 24.43 -2.76
CA TYR A 168 8.11 23.36 -3.74
C TYR A 168 7.29 23.58 -5.03
N SER A 169 6.67 24.75 -5.20
CA SER A 169 5.90 25.09 -6.41
C SER A 169 6.80 25.52 -7.58
N GLY A 170 6.28 25.45 -8.81
CA GLY A 170 6.97 25.96 -10.01
C GLY A 170 8.02 25.04 -10.64
N HIS A 171 8.33 23.89 -10.04
CA HIS A 171 9.23 22.92 -10.67
C HIS A 171 8.56 22.16 -11.82
N ILE A 172 9.27 21.96 -12.93
CA ILE A 172 8.81 21.15 -14.09
C ILE A 172 8.42 19.73 -13.67
N SER A 173 9.12 19.18 -12.66
CA SER A 173 8.80 17.88 -12.07
C SER A 173 7.36 17.79 -11.57
N ASN A 174 6.76 18.90 -11.11
CA ASN A 174 5.38 18.90 -10.63
C ASN A 174 4.40 18.62 -11.77
N VAL A 175 4.63 19.24 -12.94
CA VAL A 175 3.82 19.00 -14.14
C VAL A 175 3.96 17.56 -14.60
N PHE A 176 5.19 17.04 -14.62
CA PHE A 176 5.46 15.64 -14.94
C PHE A 176 4.70 14.67 -14.02
N VAL A 177 4.76 14.89 -12.70
CA VAL A 177 4.06 14.05 -11.70
C VAL A 177 2.55 14.07 -11.91
N VAL A 178 1.95 15.24 -12.22
CA VAL A 178 0.52 15.34 -12.53
C VAL A 178 0.18 14.57 -13.80
N ILE A 179 0.93 14.75 -14.88
CA ILE A 179 0.67 14.07 -16.17
C ILE A 179 0.77 12.54 -15.99
N MET A 180 1.84 12.05 -15.36
CA MET A 180 2.01 10.62 -15.10
C MET A 180 0.90 10.07 -14.20
N GLY A 181 0.47 10.85 -13.19
CA GLY A 181 -0.67 10.48 -12.35
C GLY A 181 -1.97 10.36 -13.13
N LEU A 182 -2.26 11.30 -14.04
CA LEU A 182 -3.45 11.27 -14.89
C LEU A 182 -3.43 10.08 -15.86
N ILE A 183 -2.27 9.78 -16.45
CA ILE A 183 -2.08 8.60 -17.31
C ILE A 183 -2.32 7.32 -16.51
N ALA A 184 -1.71 7.19 -15.33
CA ALA A 184 -1.86 6.01 -14.48
C ALA A 184 -3.32 5.79 -14.07
N ILE A 185 -4.01 6.83 -13.64
CA ILE A 185 -5.44 6.77 -13.30
C ILE A 185 -6.25 6.36 -14.53
N SER A 186 -6.02 7.00 -15.68
CA SER A 186 -6.76 6.69 -16.92
C SER A 186 -6.57 5.24 -17.35
N ALA A 187 -5.36 4.70 -17.25
CA ALA A 187 -5.06 3.30 -17.58
C ALA A 187 -5.79 2.32 -16.66
N ILE A 188 -5.81 2.59 -15.34
CA ILE A 188 -6.49 1.72 -14.38
C ILE A 188 -8.00 1.79 -14.59
N PHE A 189 -8.56 2.98 -14.81
CA PHE A 189 -9.98 3.14 -15.14
C PHE A 189 -10.33 2.41 -16.44
N TYR A 190 -9.51 2.52 -17.48
CA TYR A 190 -9.73 1.76 -18.72
C TYR A 190 -9.75 0.26 -18.48
N SER A 191 -8.80 -0.27 -17.68
CA SER A 191 -8.75 -1.68 -17.31
C SER A 191 -9.91 -2.16 -16.42
N LEU A 192 -10.64 -1.25 -15.78
CA LEU A 192 -11.81 -1.57 -14.95
C LEU A 192 -13.11 -1.64 -15.76
N PHE A 193 -13.18 -0.89 -16.87
CA PHE A 193 -14.38 -0.75 -17.69
C PHE A 193 -14.30 -1.48 -19.04
N SER A 194 -13.14 -2.02 -19.41
CA SER A 194 -12.91 -2.87 -20.59
C SER A 194 -12.70 -4.32 -20.19
#